data_AF-R6FSS3-F1
#
_entry.id   AF-R6FSS3-F1
#
_cell.length_a   1.000
_cell.length_b   1.000
_cell.length_c   1.000
_cell.angle_alpha   90.00
_cell.angle_beta   90.00
_cell.angle_gamma   90.00
#
_symmetry.space_group_name_H-M   'P 1'
#
loop_
_entity.id
_entity.type
_entity.pdbx_description
1 polymer ?
#
loop_
_entity_poly.entity_id
_entity_poly.type
_entity_poly.pdbx_seq_one_letter_code
_entity_poly.pdbx_strand_id
1 'polypeptide(L)'
;MNEFELIAKTFMGLEPVLAKELTQLGANNVQIGRRMVSFTGDKEMMYRANFQLHTAIRILKPIAKFKARSADEVYEEVKKIDWSKYIEKGKTFSVDSVVYSEEFRNSRFVTYKVKDAIVDQFRENTGTRPNISVSNPDIRLNIHIAEADATLSLDSSGESLHRRGYRQESVEAPLNEVLAAGMILMTGWRGETDFIDPMCGSGTLLVEAALIAHNMSPGIFRKEFAFEKWPDFDAELFDTIYNDDTQEREFTHHIYGYDIDMKAVNTARLNVRAAGLSKDITIENADFKDFTQPKEKSLLVVNPPYGERISTPNLLNTYKMIGERLKHAFMGNEAWVLSYREECFEAIGLKPSIKIPVYNGSLECEFRKYAIFDGTMKDFRQEGGIVKTEDEKRQMAEKHRFKKNREFKKRLDEEEENAESDIRSFKFHSIERRKQNDDRRGGNERKSRDRFDRDDKDFKGKGFKGKGFGDKGGKSFGKGSRYGKSERKRSNRDFDNED
;
A
#
# COMPACT_ATOMS: atom_id res chain seq x y z
N MET A 1 30.14 4.10 -9.78
CA MET A 1 28.95 3.25 -10.04
C MET A 1 28.22 3.80 -11.26
N ASN A 2 27.58 2.95 -12.07
CA ASN A 2 26.74 3.42 -13.18
C ASN A 2 25.38 3.84 -12.60
N GLU A 3 25.08 5.13 -12.65
CA GLU A 3 23.74 5.64 -12.36
C GLU A 3 22.78 5.28 -13.49
N PHE A 4 21.52 5.05 -13.13
CA PHE A 4 20.43 4.82 -14.06
C PHE A 4 19.14 5.48 -13.55
N GLU A 5 18.19 5.63 -14.46
CA GLU A 5 16.86 6.16 -14.14
C GLU A 5 16.02 5.13 -13.39
N LEU A 6 15.23 5.62 -12.45
CA LEU A 6 14.27 4.87 -11.66
C LEU A 6 12.94 5.64 -11.60
N ILE A 7 11.84 4.90 -11.49
CA ILE A 7 10.49 5.46 -11.35
C ILE A 7 9.84 4.83 -10.13
N ALA A 8 9.55 5.65 -9.12
CA ALA A 8 8.73 5.25 -7.98
C ALA A 8 7.26 5.60 -8.23
N LYS A 9 6.38 4.61 -8.28
CA LYS A 9 4.92 4.81 -8.39
C LYS A 9 4.32 5.09 -7.01
N THR A 10 3.33 5.97 -6.93
CA THR A 10 2.58 6.26 -5.69
C THR A 10 1.12 6.63 -5.98
N PHE A 11 0.33 6.91 -4.94
CA PHE A 11 -1.02 7.42 -5.08
C PHE A 11 -1.02 8.90 -5.46
N MET A 12 -2.11 9.32 -6.12
CA MET A 12 -2.30 10.73 -6.44
C MET A 12 -2.43 11.55 -5.16
N GLY A 13 -1.66 12.64 -5.09
CA GLY A 13 -1.53 13.50 -3.92
C GLY A 13 -0.29 13.18 -3.06
N LEU A 14 0.27 11.97 -3.15
CA LEU A 14 1.45 11.57 -2.36
C LEU A 14 2.78 11.87 -3.07
N GLU A 15 2.76 12.31 -4.33
CA GLU A 15 3.98 12.53 -5.10
C GLU A 15 4.95 13.53 -4.45
N PRO A 16 4.50 14.65 -3.85
CA PRO A 16 5.40 15.54 -3.11
C PRO A 16 6.01 14.90 -1.86
N VAL A 17 5.27 14.02 -1.18
CA VAL A 17 5.75 13.30 0.01
C VAL A 17 6.83 12.30 -0.40
N LEU A 18 6.57 11.51 -1.44
CA LEU A 18 7.52 10.56 -2.00
C LEU A 18 8.79 11.24 -2.51
N ALA A 19 8.68 12.39 -3.17
CA ALA A 19 9.83 13.15 -3.64
C ALA A 19 10.70 13.63 -2.47
N LYS A 20 10.08 14.02 -1.34
CA LYS A 20 10.80 14.39 -0.12
C LYS A 20 11.53 13.18 0.48
N GLU A 21 10.89 12.01 0.56
CA GLU A 21 11.55 10.77 1.01
C GLU A 21 12.74 10.42 0.12
N LEU A 22 12.58 10.43 -1.20
CA LEU A 22 13.66 10.15 -2.16
C LEU A 22 14.84 11.12 -2.00
N THR A 23 14.56 12.41 -1.84
CA THR A 23 15.59 13.43 -1.61
C THR A 23 16.32 13.17 -0.29
N GLN A 24 15.61 12.76 0.76
CA GLN A 24 16.20 12.43 2.06
C GLN A 24 17.07 11.16 2.00
N LEU A 25 16.72 10.19 1.16
CA LEU A 25 17.55 9.01 0.90
C LEU A 25 18.78 9.28 0.02
N GLY A 26 18.93 10.51 -0.52
CA GLY A 26 20.06 10.88 -1.37
C GLY A 26 19.87 10.60 -2.86
N ALA A 27 18.63 10.44 -3.33
CA ALA A 27 18.34 10.27 -4.75
C ALA A 27 18.67 11.54 -5.56
N ASN A 28 19.20 11.34 -6.77
CA ASN A 28 19.54 12.42 -7.70
C ASN A 28 18.37 12.71 -8.66
N ASN A 29 18.33 13.92 -9.24
CA ASN A 29 17.38 14.31 -10.29
C ASN A 29 15.90 13.99 -9.99
N VAL A 30 15.46 14.22 -8.76
CA VAL A 30 14.09 13.91 -8.32
C VAL A 30 13.07 14.81 -9.04
N GLN A 31 12.18 14.20 -9.81
CA GLN A 31 11.16 14.88 -10.61
C GLN A 31 9.77 14.31 -10.33
N ILE A 32 8.87 15.17 -9.87
CA ILE A 32 7.48 14.82 -9.61
C ILE A 32 6.72 14.74 -10.93
N GLY A 33 5.99 13.65 -11.14
CA GLY A 33 5.00 13.53 -12.20
C GLY A 33 3.65 13.11 -11.64
N ARG A 34 2.76 12.64 -12.51
CA ARG A 34 1.43 12.18 -12.11
C ARG A 34 1.52 10.76 -11.54
N ARG A 35 1.17 10.58 -10.26
CA ARG A 35 1.19 9.29 -9.53
C ARG A 35 2.56 8.61 -9.51
N MET A 36 3.63 9.38 -9.70
CA MET A 36 4.98 8.87 -9.77
C MET A 36 6.01 9.95 -9.48
N VAL A 37 7.21 9.52 -9.11
CA VAL A 37 8.41 10.35 -9.01
C VAL A 37 9.52 9.63 -9.76
N SER A 38 10.13 10.29 -10.75
CA SER A 38 11.33 9.80 -11.41
C SER A 38 12.57 10.35 -10.71
N PHE A 39 13.64 9.57 -10.69
CA PHE A 39 14.90 9.92 -10.05
C PHE A 39 16.03 9.11 -10.69
N THR A 40 17.27 9.50 -10.43
CA THR A 40 18.45 8.74 -10.81
C THR A 40 19.16 8.24 -9.56
N GLY A 41 19.79 7.07 -9.69
CA GLY A 41 20.55 6.44 -8.64
C GLY A 41 21.28 5.21 -9.16
N ASP A 42 22.12 4.64 -8.31
CA ASP A 42 22.79 3.38 -8.59
C ASP A 42 22.00 2.18 -8.06
N LYS A 43 22.67 1.03 -8.01
CA LYS A 43 22.09 -0.22 -7.49
C LYS A 43 21.73 -0.11 -6.00
N GLU A 44 22.57 0.52 -5.20
CA GLU A 44 22.30 0.73 -3.77
C GLU A 44 21.03 1.56 -3.58
N MET A 45 20.92 2.67 -4.31
CA MET A 45 19.72 3.52 -4.26
C MET A 45 18.45 2.76 -4.68
N MET A 46 18.52 1.86 -5.67
CA MET A 46 17.37 1.03 -6.04
C MET A 46 16.95 0.08 -4.90
N TYR A 47 17.90 -0.56 -4.22
CA TYR A 47 17.63 -1.44 -3.09
C TYR A 47 17.05 -0.66 -1.91
N ARG A 48 17.69 0.47 -1.54
CA ARG A 48 17.20 1.38 -0.50
C ARG A 48 15.80 1.91 -0.82
N ALA A 49 15.51 2.29 -2.06
CA ALA A 49 14.18 2.75 -2.45
C ALA A 49 13.09 1.68 -2.22
N ASN A 50 13.38 0.41 -2.50
CA ASN A 50 12.44 -0.68 -2.24
C ASN A 50 12.28 -0.97 -0.74
N PHE A 51 13.36 -0.88 0.02
CA PHE A 51 13.41 -1.27 1.43
C PHE A 51 12.88 -0.17 2.36
N GLN A 52 13.22 1.09 2.09
CA GLN A 52 13.09 2.20 3.03
C GLN A 52 11.90 3.15 2.74
N LEU A 53 11.36 3.19 1.51
CA LEU A 53 10.29 4.15 1.18
C LEU A 53 8.93 3.73 1.76
N HIS A 54 8.31 4.64 2.49
CA HIS A 54 6.98 4.45 3.06
C HIS A 54 5.87 4.77 2.07
N THR A 55 6.08 5.72 1.16
CA THR A 55 5.01 6.16 0.25
C THR A 55 5.11 5.64 -1.19
N ALA A 56 6.05 4.75 -1.47
CA ALA A 56 6.15 4.08 -2.77
C ALA A 56 5.26 2.83 -2.84
N ILE A 57 4.65 2.58 -4.00
CA ILE A 57 3.85 1.39 -4.32
C ILE A 57 4.69 0.36 -5.08
N ARG A 58 5.57 0.83 -5.97
CA ARG A 58 6.50 0.04 -6.80
C ARG A 58 7.68 0.90 -7.23
N ILE A 59 8.85 0.28 -7.39
CA ILE A 59 10.07 0.87 -7.95
C ILE A 59 10.37 0.17 -9.29
N LEU A 60 10.36 0.94 -10.36
CA LEU A 60 10.59 0.46 -11.73
C LEU A 60 11.94 0.97 -12.23
N LYS A 61 12.67 0.11 -12.93
CA LYS A 61 13.93 0.43 -13.63
C LYS A 61 13.66 0.39 -15.14
N PRO A 62 13.49 1.54 -15.81
CA PRO A 62 13.37 1.60 -17.27
C PRO A 62 14.56 0.92 -17.96
N ILE A 63 14.28 0.06 -18.93
CA ILE A 63 15.28 -0.63 -19.75
C ILE A 63 15.21 -0.25 -21.22
N ALA A 64 14.05 0.26 -21.68
CA ALA A 64 13.89 0.80 -23.02
C ALA A 64 12.82 1.90 -23.04
N LYS A 65 13.08 2.94 -23.82
CA LYS A 65 12.13 4.00 -24.15
C LYS A 65 12.07 4.12 -25.67
N PHE A 66 10.88 4.05 -26.23
CA PHE A 66 10.67 4.08 -27.68
C PHE A 66 9.31 4.67 -28.00
N LYS A 67 9.11 5.06 -29.26
CA LYS A 67 7.80 5.45 -29.76
C LYS A 67 7.15 4.27 -30.46
N ALA A 68 5.87 4.05 -30.20
CA ALA A 68 5.08 3.07 -30.92
C ALA A 68 3.66 3.60 -31.08
N ARG A 69 3.09 3.47 -32.28
CA ARG A 69 1.70 3.82 -32.61
C ARG A 69 0.83 2.60 -32.87
N SER A 70 1.44 1.43 -32.90
CA SER A 70 0.77 0.15 -33.12
C SER A 70 1.39 -0.93 -32.24
N ALA A 71 0.65 -2.01 -32.01
CA ALA A 71 1.16 -3.13 -31.20
C ALA A 71 2.23 -3.94 -31.94
N ASP A 72 2.28 -3.84 -33.27
CA ASP A 72 3.34 -4.44 -34.08
C ASP A 72 4.64 -3.63 -33.95
N GLU A 73 4.58 -2.29 -33.92
CA GLU A 73 5.74 -1.47 -33.56
C GLU A 73 6.26 -1.78 -32.15
N VAL A 74 5.36 -2.00 -31.18
CA VAL A 74 5.77 -2.47 -29.84
C VAL A 74 6.52 -3.80 -29.93
N TYR A 75 6.02 -4.75 -30.71
CA TYR A 75 6.68 -6.05 -30.90
C TYR A 75 8.09 -5.87 -31.47
N GLU A 76 8.23 -5.09 -32.55
CA GLU A 76 9.52 -4.86 -33.22
C GLU A 76 10.54 -4.17 -32.30
N GLU A 77 10.14 -3.14 -31.55
CA GLU A 77 11.04 -2.47 -30.61
C GLU A 77 11.44 -3.38 -29.43
N VAL A 78 10.50 -4.15 -28.89
CA VAL A 78 10.76 -5.11 -27.80
C VAL A 78 11.68 -6.24 -28.26
N LYS A 79 11.56 -6.70 -29.51
CA LYS A 79 12.41 -7.76 -30.08
C LYS A 79 13.86 -7.32 -30.27
N LYS A 80 14.17 -6.02 -30.32
CA LYS A 80 15.56 -5.50 -30.41
C LYS A 80 16.32 -5.60 -29.09
N ILE A 81 15.62 -5.69 -27.96
CA ILE A 81 16.24 -5.73 -26.64
C ILE A 81 16.89 -7.09 -26.43
N ASP A 82 18.16 -7.14 -26.07
CA ASP A 82 18.85 -8.39 -25.74
C ASP A 82 18.33 -8.97 -24.41
N TRP A 83 17.35 -9.88 -24.49
CA TRP A 83 16.67 -10.44 -23.33
C TRP A 83 17.55 -11.42 -22.53
N SER A 84 18.65 -11.92 -23.12
CA SER A 84 19.59 -12.81 -22.43
C SER A 84 20.26 -12.15 -21.23
N LYS A 85 20.31 -10.81 -21.20
CA LYS A 85 20.83 -10.00 -20.08
C LYS A 85 19.89 -9.93 -18.88
N TYR A 86 18.60 -10.23 -19.07
CA TYR A 86 17.56 -10.01 -18.06
C TYR A 86 16.87 -11.29 -17.61
N ILE A 87 16.70 -12.26 -18.51
CA ILE A 87 15.98 -13.51 -18.24
C ILE A 87 16.93 -14.68 -18.48
N GLU A 88 17.37 -15.32 -17.40
CA GLU A 88 18.20 -16.52 -17.49
C GLU A 88 17.40 -17.74 -17.97
N LYS A 89 18.11 -18.74 -18.49
CA LYS A 89 17.50 -19.99 -18.94
C LYS A 89 16.74 -20.67 -17.80
N GLY A 90 15.47 -21.00 -18.03
CA GLY A 90 14.60 -21.68 -17.07
C GLY A 90 13.85 -20.75 -16.12
N LYS A 91 14.16 -19.45 -16.11
CA LYS A 91 13.40 -18.45 -15.36
C LYS A 91 12.06 -18.14 -16.02
N THR A 92 11.13 -17.69 -15.20
CA THR A 92 9.78 -17.30 -15.60
C THR A 92 9.64 -15.79 -15.65
N PHE A 93 8.78 -15.28 -16.53
CA PHE A 93 8.48 -13.85 -16.56
C PHE A 93 6.99 -13.54 -16.66
N SER A 94 6.62 -12.32 -16.28
CA SER A 94 5.31 -11.73 -16.51
C SER A 94 5.44 -10.32 -17.10
N VAL A 95 4.38 -9.87 -17.76
CA VAL A 95 4.28 -8.50 -18.30
C VAL A 95 2.95 -7.93 -17.85
N ASP A 96 3.01 -6.73 -17.27
CA ASP A 96 1.87 -5.88 -16.95
C ASP A 96 1.91 -4.63 -17.82
N SER A 97 0.77 -4.23 -18.39
CA SER A 97 0.67 -3.03 -19.22
C SER A 97 -0.24 -1.97 -18.61
N VAL A 98 0.19 -0.71 -18.70
CA VAL A 98 -0.60 0.47 -18.40
C VAL A 98 -0.63 1.33 -19.65
N VAL A 99 -1.82 1.62 -20.17
CA VAL A 99 -1.99 2.26 -21.47
C VAL A 99 -2.94 3.45 -21.33
N TYR A 100 -2.50 4.59 -21.85
CA TYR A 100 -3.27 5.82 -21.98
C TYR A 100 -3.02 6.37 -23.39
N SER A 101 -3.79 5.91 -24.37
CA SER A 101 -3.67 6.27 -25.78
C SER A 101 -4.99 5.99 -26.49
N GLU A 102 -5.31 6.78 -27.52
CA GLU A 102 -6.48 6.56 -28.36
C GLU A 102 -6.29 5.37 -29.33
N GLU A 103 -5.05 5.15 -29.75
CA GLU A 103 -4.62 4.08 -30.65
C GLU A 103 -4.62 2.72 -29.94
N PHE A 104 -4.07 2.66 -28.72
CA PHE A 104 -3.99 1.44 -27.94
C PHE A 104 -5.22 1.24 -27.04
N ARG A 105 -6.34 0.87 -27.65
CA ARG A 105 -7.62 0.69 -26.92
C ARG A 105 -7.66 -0.52 -25.97
N ASN A 106 -6.73 -1.47 -26.10
CA ASN A 106 -6.70 -2.69 -25.28
C ASN A 106 -5.31 -2.99 -24.74
N SER A 107 -5.13 -2.76 -23.43
CA SER A 107 -3.87 -3.01 -22.73
C SER A 107 -3.44 -4.49 -22.77
N ARG A 108 -4.37 -5.45 -22.79
CA ARG A 108 -4.04 -6.88 -22.87
C ARG A 108 -3.35 -7.22 -24.17
N PHE A 109 -3.73 -6.57 -25.27
CA PHE A 109 -3.11 -6.80 -26.57
C PHE A 109 -1.63 -6.38 -26.58
N VAL A 110 -1.31 -5.24 -25.97
CA VAL A 110 0.07 -4.79 -25.74
C VAL A 110 0.83 -5.82 -24.89
N THR A 111 0.23 -6.31 -23.81
CA THR A 111 0.84 -7.35 -22.96
C THR A 111 1.18 -8.61 -23.77
N TYR A 112 0.28 -9.06 -24.64
CA TYR A 112 0.54 -10.24 -25.47
C TYR A 112 1.68 -10.00 -26.46
N LYS A 113 1.71 -8.86 -27.14
CA LYS A 113 2.77 -8.53 -28.11
C LYS A 113 4.15 -8.45 -27.47
N VAL A 114 4.26 -7.87 -26.27
CA VAL A 114 5.53 -7.86 -25.52
C VAL A 114 5.95 -9.29 -25.16
N LYS A 115 5.01 -10.14 -24.72
CA LYS A 115 5.30 -11.56 -24.40
C LYS A 115 5.77 -12.34 -25.62
N ASP A 116 5.10 -12.14 -26.76
CA ASP A 116 5.42 -12.83 -28.01
C ASP A 116 6.83 -12.41 -28.49
N ALA A 117 7.15 -11.12 -28.48
CA ALA A 117 8.48 -10.61 -28.87
C ALA A 117 9.61 -11.23 -28.02
N ILE A 118 9.40 -11.35 -26.71
CA ILE A 118 10.38 -11.98 -25.80
C ILE A 118 10.50 -13.47 -26.11
N VAL A 119 9.38 -14.19 -26.22
CA VAL A 119 9.36 -15.63 -26.47
C VAL A 119 10.02 -15.97 -27.81
N ASP A 120 9.72 -15.21 -28.85
CA ASP A 120 10.26 -15.43 -30.19
C ASP A 120 11.77 -15.19 -30.21
N GLN A 121 12.27 -14.10 -29.61
CA GLN A 121 13.71 -13.87 -29.53
C GLN A 121 14.44 -14.99 -28.77
N PHE A 122 13.89 -15.45 -27.63
CA PHE A 122 14.48 -16.59 -26.91
C PHE A 122 14.48 -17.87 -27.73
N ARG A 123 13.38 -18.14 -28.45
CA ARG A 123 13.25 -19.34 -29.28
C ARG A 123 14.22 -19.32 -30.45
N GLU A 124 14.37 -18.17 -31.11
CA GLU A 124 15.32 -17.94 -32.21
C GLU A 124 16.78 -18.11 -31.74
N ASN A 125 17.13 -17.58 -30.57
CA ASN A 125 18.51 -17.58 -30.07
C ASN A 125 18.92 -18.88 -29.35
N THR A 126 18.00 -19.54 -28.64
CA THR A 126 18.32 -20.66 -27.74
C THR A 126 17.65 -21.98 -28.13
N GLY A 127 16.70 -21.95 -29.06
CA GLY A 127 15.84 -23.09 -29.41
C GLY A 127 14.81 -23.45 -28.34
N THR A 128 14.77 -22.74 -27.20
CA THR A 128 13.88 -23.04 -26.08
C THR A 128 12.94 -21.88 -25.77
N ARG A 129 11.69 -22.19 -25.39
CA ARG A 129 10.69 -21.20 -24.99
C ARG A 129 10.83 -20.90 -23.48
N PRO A 130 10.91 -19.62 -23.07
CA PRO A 130 10.87 -19.26 -21.65
C PRO A 130 9.47 -19.50 -21.07
N ASN A 131 9.41 -19.87 -19.80
CA ASN A 131 8.13 -20.12 -19.13
C ASN A 131 7.49 -18.80 -18.68
N ILE A 132 6.15 -18.74 -18.68
CA ILE A 132 5.39 -17.57 -18.24
C ILE A 132 4.66 -17.95 -16.95
N SER A 133 4.88 -17.18 -15.89
CA SER A 133 4.22 -17.35 -14.59
C SER A 133 3.58 -16.03 -14.20
N VAL A 134 2.26 -16.00 -14.05
CA VAL A 134 1.55 -14.77 -13.65
C VAL A 134 1.54 -14.59 -12.14
N SER A 135 1.47 -15.68 -11.38
CA SER A 135 1.37 -15.66 -9.92
C SER A 135 2.71 -15.36 -9.25
N ASN A 136 3.76 -16.09 -9.63
CA ASN A 136 5.10 -15.95 -9.07
C ASN A 136 6.16 -15.99 -10.20
N PRO A 137 6.28 -14.92 -11.00
CA PRO A 137 7.36 -14.76 -11.97
C PRO A 137 8.69 -14.48 -11.28
N ASP A 138 9.77 -14.94 -11.90
CA ASP A 138 11.12 -14.53 -11.53
C ASP A 138 11.39 -13.08 -11.98
N ILE A 139 10.95 -12.73 -13.19
CA ILE A 139 11.11 -11.39 -13.78
C ILE A 139 9.76 -10.76 -14.06
N ARG A 140 9.51 -9.58 -13.49
CA ARG A 140 8.31 -8.78 -13.76
C ARG A 140 8.65 -7.60 -14.64
N LEU A 141 7.95 -7.48 -15.76
CA LEU A 141 8.07 -6.37 -16.69
C LEU A 141 6.83 -5.48 -16.63
N ASN A 142 7.05 -4.18 -16.71
CA ASN A 142 6.00 -3.18 -16.83
C ASN A 142 6.18 -2.40 -18.13
N ILE A 143 5.16 -2.38 -18.97
CA ILE A 143 5.11 -1.48 -20.14
C ILE A 143 4.09 -0.38 -19.88
N HIS A 144 4.56 0.86 -19.93
CA HIS A 144 3.71 2.04 -19.83
C HIS A 144 3.68 2.75 -21.17
N ILE A 145 2.49 2.93 -21.74
CA ILE A 145 2.27 3.67 -22.99
C ILE A 145 1.41 4.88 -22.67
N ALA A 146 1.94 6.07 -22.92
CA ALA A 146 1.19 7.32 -22.90
C ALA A 146 1.28 7.96 -24.28
N GLU A 147 0.12 8.13 -24.94
CA GLU A 147 0.04 8.49 -26.35
C GLU A 147 0.91 7.55 -27.19
N ALA A 148 1.94 8.08 -27.85
CA ALA A 148 2.90 7.30 -28.63
C ALA A 148 4.17 6.90 -27.86
N ASP A 149 4.37 7.41 -26.63
CA ASP A 149 5.60 7.17 -25.86
C ASP A 149 5.46 5.91 -24.99
N ALA A 150 6.29 4.92 -25.29
CA ALA A 150 6.35 3.65 -24.57
C ALA A 150 7.61 3.56 -23.71
N THR A 151 7.44 3.16 -22.45
CA THR A 151 8.53 2.85 -21.53
C THR A 151 8.38 1.42 -21.02
N LEU A 152 9.36 0.57 -21.33
CA LEU A 152 9.47 -0.78 -20.80
C LEU A 152 10.43 -0.79 -19.63
N SER A 153 10.00 -1.33 -18.50
CA SER A 153 10.74 -1.31 -17.23
C SER A 153 10.76 -2.69 -16.57
N LEU A 154 11.82 -2.97 -15.82
CA LEU A 154 11.85 -4.05 -14.83
C LEU A 154 11.21 -3.56 -13.53
N ASP A 155 10.37 -4.39 -12.92
CA ASP A 155 9.82 -4.14 -11.59
C ASP A 155 10.71 -4.77 -10.52
N SER A 156 11.37 -3.91 -9.75
CA SER A 156 12.30 -4.33 -8.69
C SER A 156 11.60 -4.70 -7.38
N SER A 157 10.33 -4.31 -7.20
CA SER A 157 9.57 -4.51 -5.96
C SER A 157 8.91 -5.88 -5.87
N GLY A 158 8.39 -6.40 -7.00
CA GLY A 158 7.69 -7.69 -7.02
C GLY A 158 6.23 -7.58 -6.60
N GLU A 159 5.86 -8.01 -5.40
CA GLU A 159 4.57 -7.60 -4.84
C GLU A 159 4.58 -6.10 -4.54
N SER A 160 3.43 -5.44 -4.63
CA SER A 160 3.35 -4.02 -4.32
C SER A 160 3.84 -3.74 -2.89
N LEU A 161 4.58 -2.65 -2.74
CA LEU A 161 5.24 -2.27 -1.50
C LEU A 161 4.27 -2.03 -0.35
N HIS A 162 3.01 -1.63 -0.59
CA HIS A 162 2.01 -1.52 0.48
C HIS A 162 1.83 -2.82 1.29
N ARG A 163 2.06 -3.99 0.68
CA ARG A 163 2.10 -5.25 1.41
C ARG A 163 3.41 -5.35 2.19
N ARG A 164 3.45 -4.70 3.36
CA ARG A 164 4.64 -4.71 4.23
C ARG A 164 4.97 -6.10 4.73
N GLY A 165 3.95 -6.87 5.13
CA GLY A 165 4.09 -8.24 5.64
C GLY A 165 3.70 -8.39 7.11
N TYR A 166 3.51 -7.28 7.85
CA TYR A 166 3.03 -7.33 9.24
C TYR A 166 1.54 -7.68 9.34
N ARG A 167 0.72 -7.33 8.32
CA ARG A 167 -0.73 -7.56 8.33
C ARG A 167 -1.04 -9.06 8.23
N GLN A 168 -1.42 -9.66 9.34
CA GLN A 168 -1.82 -11.07 9.41
C GLN A 168 -3.31 -11.25 9.17
N GLU A 169 -4.11 -10.31 9.70
CA GLU A 169 -5.56 -10.27 9.55
C GLU A 169 -6.01 -8.91 9.06
N SER A 170 -7.17 -8.89 8.39
CA SER A 170 -7.79 -7.68 7.89
C SER A 170 -9.22 -7.57 8.33
N VAL A 171 -9.66 -6.34 8.56
CA VAL A 171 -11.08 -5.97 8.65
C VAL A 171 -11.62 -5.66 7.24
N GLU A 172 -12.92 -5.36 7.15
CA GLU A 172 -13.53 -4.89 5.91
C GLU A 172 -12.89 -3.57 5.47
N ALA A 173 -12.43 -3.52 4.22
CA ALA A 173 -11.86 -2.33 3.58
C ALA A 173 -10.76 -1.60 4.38
N PRO A 174 -9.62 -2.25 4.69
CA PRO A 174 -8.54 -1.60 5.42
C PRO A 174 -7.95 -0.43 4.61
N LEU A 175 -7.49 0.60 5.32
CA LEU A 175 -6.67 1.65 4.71
C LEU A 175 -5.39 1.03 4.17
N ASN A 176 -4.99 1.43 2.95
CA ASN A 176 -3.73 1.02 2.34
C ASN A 176 -2.55 1.60 3.13
N GLU A 177 -1.52 0.79 3.39
CA GLU A 177 -0.33 1.14 4.17
C GLU A 177 0.42 2.35 3.61
N VAL A 178 0.58 2.42 2.28
CA VAL A 178 1.23 3.57 1.61
C VAL A 178 0.42 4.85 1.79
N LEU A 179 -0.91 4.76 1.75
CA LEU A 179 -1.78 5.91 1.99
C LEU A 179 -1.75 6.34 3.46
N ALA A 180 -1.78 5.37 4.39
CA ALA A 180 -1.68 5.63 5.82
C ALA A 180 -0.37 6.36 6.18
N ALA A 181 0.77 5.84 5.72
CA ALA A 181 2.06 6.50 5.91
C ALA A 181 2.12 7.89 5.25
N GLY A 182 1.59 8.00 4.02
CA GLY A 182 1.51 9.28 3.31
C GLY A 182 0.69 10.33 4.07
N MET A 183 -0.47 9.95 4.62
CA MET A 183 -1.30 10.82 5.44
C MET A 183 -0.57 11.29 6.70
N ILE A 184 0.13 10.40 7.39
CA ILE A 184 0.90 10.75 8.60
C ILE A 184 2.03 11.72 8.24
N LEU A 185 2.81 11.42 7.20
CA LEU A 185 3.91 12.29 6.73
C LEU A 185 3.41 13.66 6.24
N MET A 186 2.20 13.75 5.69
CA MET A 186 1.56 15.03 5.33
C MET A 186 1.26 15.93 6.52
N THR A 187 1.02 15.36 7.71
CA THR A 187 0.82 16.14 8.94
C THR A 187 2.11 16.80 9.43
N GLY A 188 3.27 16.30 8.96
CA GLY A 188 4.59 16.70 9.43
C GLY A 188 5.05 15.97 10.70
N TRP A 189 4.19 15.15 11.32
CA TRP A 189 4.54 14.38 12.51
C TRP A 189 5.54 13.27 12.21
N ARG A 190 6.54 13.17 13.09
CA ARG A 190 7.62 12.21 13.05
C ARG A 190 7.94 11.74 14.48
N GLY A 191 6.95 11.58 15.35
CA GLY A 191 7.16 11.04 16.70
C GLY A 191 7.49 12.07 17.78
N GLU A 192 7.30 13.36 17.52
CA GLU A 192 7.56 14.44 18.49
C GLU A 192 6.49 14.58 19.58
N THR A 193 5.36 13.87 19.44
CA THR A 193 4.25 13.85 20.40
C THR A 193 3.57 12.48 20.37
N ASP A 194 2.66 12.24 21.31
CA ASP A 194 1.73 11.10 21.23
C ASP A 194 0.92 11.13 19.93
N PHE A 195 0.50 9.95 19.46
CA PHE A 195 -0.34 9.77 18.28
C PHE A 195 -1.60 9.00 18.65
N ILE A 196 -2.75 9.47 18.17
CA ILE A 196 -4.05 8.88 18.51
C ILE A 196 -4.87 8.59 17.25
N ASP A 197 -5.36 7.37 17.11
CA ASP A 197 -6.41 7.00 16.16
C ASP A 197 -7.62 6.42 16.94
N PRO A 198 -8.71 7.20 17.10
CA PRO A 198 -9.87 6.80 17.88
C PRO A 198 -10.85 5.87 17.15
N MET A 199 -10.56 5.51 15.89
CA MET A 199 -11.36 4.56 15.10
C MET A 199 -10.41 3.68 14.28
N CYS A 200 -9.52 2.99 14.98
CA CYS A 200 -8.29 2.47 14.39
C CYS A 200 -8.48 1.28 13.46
N GLY A 201 -9.65 0.63 13.46
CA GLY A 201 -9.93 -0.54 12.63
C GLY A 201 -8.87 -1.63 12.84
N SER A 202 -8.21 -2.05 11.76
CA SER A 202 -7.10 -3.02 11.80
C SER A 202 -5.75 -2.48 12.31
N GLY A 203 -5.69 -1.23 12.77
CA GLY A 203 -4.48 -0.60 13.31
C GLY A 203 -3.47 -0.13 12.26
N THR A 204 -3.87 0.10 11.00
CA THR A 204 -2.92 0.48 9.93
C THR A 204 -2.21 1.80 10.26
N LEU A 205 -2.95 2.84 10.65
CA LEU A 205 -2.36 4.14 10.99
C LEU A 205 -1.41 4.02 12.20
N LEU A 206 -1.75 3.20 13.19
CA LEU A 206 -0.92 2.99 14.38
C LEU A 206 0.43 2.38 14.04
N VAL A 207 0.44 1.31 13.22
CA VAL A 207 1.68 0.63 12.83
C VAL A 207 2.54 1.55 11.97
N GLU A 208 1.97 2.22 10.95
CA GLU A 208 2.74 3.12 10.10
C GLU A 208 3.26 4.36 10.88
N ALA A 209 2.49 4.85 11.87
CA ALA A 209 2.95 5.92 12.76
C ALA A 209 4.18 5.48 13.57
N ALA A 210 4.16 4.28 14.14
CA ALA A 210 5.30 3.74 14.87
C ALA A 210 6.54 3.56 13.98
N LEU A 211 6.36 3.05 12.76
CA LEU A 211 7.47 2.91 11.80
C LEU A 211 8.08 4.26 11.46
N ILE A 212 7.26 5.28 11.21
CA ILE A 212 7.73 6.66 10.97
C ILE A 212 8.43 7.21 12.22
N ALA A 213 7.87 7.02 13.41
CA ALA A 213 8.41 7.53 14.66
C ALA A 213 9.79 6.96 14.98
N HIS A 214 9.98 5.65 14.78
CA HIS A 214 11.28 5.01 14.93
C HIS A 214 12.22 5.18 13.73
N ASN A 215 11.71 5.76 12.63
CA ASN A 215 12.41 5.78 11.33
C ASN A 215 12.81 4.36 10.85
N MET A 216 11.94 3.39 11.10
CA MET A 216 12.13 1.99 10.70
C MET A 216 11.77 1.79 9.24
N SER A 217 12.61 1.04 8.54
CA SER A 217 12.38 0.70 7.14
C SER A 217 11.16 -0.23 6.99
N PRO A 218 10.13 0.15 6.21
CA PRO A 218 8.90 -0.63 6.08
C PRO A 218 9.12 -1.97 5.35
N GLY A 219 10.24 -2.11 4.63
CA GLY A 219 10.66 -3.33 3.95
C GLY A 219 11.10 -4.47 4.87
N ILE A 220 11.35 -4.22 6.16
CA ILE A 220 11.85 -5.23 7.11
C ILE A 220 10.91 -6.43 7.28
N PHE A 221 9.60 -6.21 7.12
CA PHE A 221 8.58 -7.25 7.26
C PHE A 221 8.38 -8.09 5.99
N ARG A 222 9.02 -7.70 4.87
CA ARG A 222 8.85 -8.38 3.59
C ARG A 222 9.74 -9.61 3.53
N LYS A 223 9.24 -10.65 2.85
CA LYS A 223 9.98 -11.91 2.68
C LYS A 223 10.99 -11.85 1.55
N GLU A 224 10.66 -11.13 0.48
CA GLU A 224 11.48 -11.00 -0.71
C GLU A 224 11.10 -9.73 -1.49
N PHE A 225 12.03 -9.28 -2.34
CA PHE A 225 11.84 -8.32 -3.42
C PHE A 225 12.14 -8.97 -4.77
N ALA A 226 11.62 -8.41 -5.87
CA ALA A 226 11.85 -8.99 -7.19
C ALA A 226 13.30 -8.84 -7.67
N PHE A 227 14.01 -7.79 -7.26
CA PHE A 227 15.41 -7.60 -7.63
C PHE A 227 16.33 -8.72 -7.13
N GLU A 228 15.94 -9.46 -6.08
CA GLU A 228 16.73 -10.59 -5.55
C GLU A 228 16.83 -11.76 -6.54
N LYS A 229 15.94 -11.80 -7.54
CA LYS A 229 15.91 -12.83 -8.59
C LYS A 229 16.63 -12.39 -9.87
N TRP A 230 17.16 -11.17 -9.91
CA TRP A 230 17.83 -10.63 -11.11
C TRP A 230 19.25 -11.18 -11.26
N PRO A 231 19.77 -11.30 -12.50
CA PRO A 231 21.10 -11.86 -12.74
C PRO A 231 22.24 -11.07 -12.07
N ASP A 232 22.04 -9.77 -11.87
CA ASP A 232 23.01 -8.85 -11.26
C ASP A 232 22.72 -8.56 -9.79
N PHE A 233 21.92 -9.39 -9.10
CA PHE A 233 21.64 -9.22 -7.68
C PHE A 233 22.93 -9.26 -6.85
N ASP A 234 23.13 -8.24 -6.02
CA ASP A 234 24.24 -8.13 -5.10
C ASP A 234 23.76 -8.39 -3.67
N ALA A 235 23.96 -9.63 -3.20
CA ALA A 235 23.48 -10.07 -1.91
C ALA A 235 24.22 -9.41 -0.73
N GLU A 236 25.52 -9.14 -0.88
CA GLU A 236 26.33 -8.51 0.18
C GLU A 236 25.95 -7.04 0.35
N LEU A 237 25.72 -6.33 -0.77
CA LEU A 237 25.21 -4.97 -0.74
C LEU A 237 23.83 -4.90 -0.10
N PHE A 238 22.91 -5.81 -0.46
CA PHE A 238 21.59 -5.82 0.14
C PHE A 238 21.60 -6.20 1.62
N ASP A 239 22.44 -7.15 2.03
CA ASP A 239 22.62 -7.50 3.45
C ASP A 239 23.16 -6.30 4.25
N THR A 240 24.06 -5.51 3.66
CA THR A 240 24.55 -4.26 4.27
C THR A 240 23.40 -3.26 4.49
N ILE A 241 22.52 -3.08 3.49
CA ILE A 241 21.35 -2.19 3.60
C ILE A 241 20.33 -2.73 4.62
N TYR A 242 20.11 -4.04 4.63
CA TYR A 242 19.12 -4.69 5.51
C TYR A 242 19.52 -4.55 6.98
N ASN A 243 20.81 -4.66 7.28
CA ASN A 243 21.36 -4.56 8.63
C ASN A 243 21.78 -3.12 9.02
N ASP A 244 21.50 -2.12 8.17
CA ASP A 244 21.77 -0.71 8.44
C ASP A 244 20.63 -0.09 9.28
N ASP A 245 20.80 -0.12 10.60
CA ASP A 245 19.91 0.51 11.59
C ASP A 245 20.37 1.92 12.00
N THR A 246 21.37 2.49 11.31
CA THR A 246 22.03 3.74 11.74
C THR A 246 21.11 4.96 11.75
N GLN A 247 20.03 4.91 10.97
CA GLN A 247 19.03 5.97 10.89
C GLN A 247 17.83 5.73 11.84
N GLU A 248 17.76 4.57 12.50
CA GLU A 248 16.70 4.33 13.48
C GLU A 248 16.87 5.24 14.69
N ARG A 249 15.75 5.58 15.33
CA ARG A 249 15.72 6.47 16.49
C ARG A 249 14.81 5.94 17.59
N GLU A 250 15.12 6.38 18.81
CA GLU A 250 14.27 6.12 19.96
C GLU A 250 12.98 6.94 19.85
N PHE A 251 11.86 6.29 20.10
CA PHE A 251 10.56 6.93 20.24
C PHE A 251 10.18 6.93 21.71
N THR A 252 10.02 8.12 22.29
CA THR A 252 9.80 8.32 23.72
C THR A 252 8.35 8.65 24.08
N HIS A 253 7.49 8.75 23.08
CA HIS A 253 6.06 9.02 23.23
C HIS A 253 5.26 7.73 23.03
N HIS A 254 3.93 7.83 23.05
CA HIS A 254 3.07 6.66 22.96
C HIS A 254 2.02 6.80 21.85
N ILE A 255 1.62 5.66 21.29
CA ILE A 255 0.62 5.58 20.24
C ILE A 255 -0.63 4.89 20.81
N TYR A 256 -1.79 5.51 20.63
CA TYR A 256 -3.06 5.02 21.15
C TYR A 256 -4.06 4.74 20.03
N GLY A 257 -4.65 3.55 20.07
CA GLY A 257 -5.69 3.10 19.16
C GLY A 257 -6.96 2.72 19.89
N TYR A 258 -8.10 3.19 19.39
CA TYR A 258 -9.40 2.83 19.91
C TYR A 258 -10.33 2.38 18.80
N ASP A 259 -11.16 1.38 19.06
CA ASP A 259 -12.27 1.03 18.18
C ASP A 259 -13.42 0.41 18.99
N ILE A 260 -14.65 0.66 18.55
CA ILE A 260 -15.85 0.08 19.16
C ILE A 260 -16.01 -1.40 18.83
N ASP A 261 -15.50 -1.84 17.68
CA ASP A 261 -15.57 -3.23 17.25
C ASP A 261 -14.43 -4.03 17.87
N MET A 262 -14.77 -4.92 18.80
CA MET A 262 -13.81 -5.81 19.46
C MET A 262 -13.09 -6.73 18.46
N LYS A 263 -13.70 -7.06 17.32
CA LYS A 263 -13.01 -7.81 16.25
C LYS A 263 -11.89 -6.96 15.64
N ALA A 264 -12.16 -5.71 15.31
CA ALA A 264 -11.16 -4.78 14.80
C ALA A 264 -10.01 -4.57 15.79
N VAL A 265 -10.34 -4.36 17.08
CA VAL A 265 -9.38 -4.25 18.18
C VAL A 265 -8.45 -5.47 18.25
N ASN A 266 -9.01 -6.69 18.18
CA ASN A 266 -8.22 -7.92 18.23
C ASN A 266 -7.32 -8.06 16.99
N THR A 267 -7.83 -7.75 15.80
CA THR A 267 -7.04 -7.72 14.56
C THR A 267 -5.89 -6.69 14.65
N ALA A 268 -6.16 -5.49 15.17
CA ALA A 268 -5.15 -4.46 15.36
C ALA A 268 -4.05 -4.91 16.34
N ARG A 269 -4.42 -5.49 17.49
CA ARG A 269 -3.45 -6.05 18.46
C ARG A 269 -2.58 -7.14 17.84
N LEU A 270 -3.17 -7.98 16.99
CA LEU A 270 -2.44 -9.05 16.31
C LEU A 270 -1.45 -8.50 15.28
N ASN A 271 -1.86 -7.50 14.48
CA ASN A 271 -0.99 -6.82 13.52
C ASN A 271 0.16 -6.04 14.22
N VAL A 272 -0.14 -5.31 15.29
CA VAL A 272 0.86 -4.61 16.11
C VAL A 272 1.86 -5.58 16.73
N ARG A 273 1.40 -6.73 17.24
CA ARG A 273 2.29 -7.77 17.74
C ARG A 273 3.17 -8.37 16.65
N ALA A 274 2.61 -8.63 15.48
CA ALA A 274 3.37 -9.13 14.33
C ALA A 274 4.43 -8.12 13.84
N ALA A 275 4.17 -6.82 13.99
CA ALA A 275 5.13 -5.76 13.70
C ALA A 275 6.18 -5.55 14.81
N GLY A 276 6.05 -6.19 15.98
CA GLY A 276 6.98 -6.04 17.11
C GLY A 276 6.78 -4.77 17.95
N LEU A 277 5.70 -4.03 17.74
CA LEU A 277 5.48 -2.66 18.26
C LEU A 277 4.52 -2.61 19.46
N SER A 278 4.36 -3.73 20.18
CA SER A 278 3.42 -3.81 21.31
C SER A 278 3.82 -2.98 22.53
N LYS A 279 5.05 -2.47 22.57
CA LYS A 279 5.52 -1.58 23.65
C LYS A 279 5.10 -0.13 23.42
N ASP A 280 5.05 0.27 22.15
CA ASP A 280 4.84 1.67 21.74
C ASP A 280 3.37 1.96 21.44
N ILE A 281 2.57 0.91 21.20
CA ILE A 281 1.17 1.01 20.80
C ILE A 281 0.25 0.35 21.83
N THR A 282 -0.65 1.15 22.41
CA THR A 282 -1.78 0.67 23.23
C THR A 282 -3.05 0.66 22.40
N ILE A 283 -3.77 -0.47 22.41
CA ILE A 283 -5.05 -0.61 21.72
C ILE A 283 -6.14 -1.02 22.71
N GLU A 284 -7.21 -0.26 22.75
CA GLU A 284 -8.35 -0.47 23.65
C GLU A 284 -9.68 -0.54 22.89
N ASN A 285 -10.64 -1.27 23.46
CA ASN A 285 -12.01 -1.27 22.95
C ASN A 285 -12.76 -0.14 23.66
N ALA A 286 -12.99 0.96 22.94
CA ALA A 286 -13.62 2.16 23.49
C ALA A 286 -14.37 2.91 22.38
N ASP A 287 -15.42 3.62 22.76
CA ASP A 287 -16.15 4.53 21.87
C ASP A 287 -15.50 5.91 21.91
N PHE A 288 -15.30 6.53 20.74
CA PHE A 288 -14.78 7.89 20.64
C PHE A 288 -15.68 8.92 21.36
N LYS A 289 -16.96 8.61 21.59
CA LYS A 289 -17.85 9.40 22.46
C LYS A 289 -17.29 9.62 23.87
N ASP A 290 -16.61 8.61 24.40
CA ASP A 290 -16.06 8.63 25.76
C ASP A 290 -14.61 9.14 25.79
N PHE A 291 -14.12 9.67 24.65
CA PHE A 291 -12.79 10.23 24.55
C PHE A 291 -12.59 11.39 25.53
N THR A 292 -11.49 11.31 26.27
CA THR A 292 -11.06 12.29 27.26
C THR A 292 -9.82 13.01 26.77
N GLN A 293 -9.59 14.21 27.30
CA GLN A 293 -8.46 15.01 26.88
C GLN A 293 -7.15 14.33 27.26
N PRO A 294 -6.22 14.13 26.29
CA PRO A 294 -4.91 13.58 26.60
C PRO A 294 -4.16 14.54 27.54
N LYS A 295 -3.36 13.95 28.43
CA LYS A 295 -2.54 14.72 29.38
C LYS A 295 -1.41 15.47 28.67
N GLU A 296 -0.79 14.79 27.71
CA GLU A 296 0.29 15.32 26.90
C GLU A 296 -0.24 15.86 25.58
N LYS A 297 0.60 16.63 24.88
CA LYS A 297 0.30 17.07 23.52
C LYS A 297 0.22 15.85 22.61
N SER A 298 -0.75 15.83 21.69
CA SER A 298 -0.97 14.70 20.79
C SER A 298 -1.41 15.14 19.41
N LEU A 299 -1.10 14.31 18.41
CA LEU A 299 -1.70 14.37 17.08
C LEU A 299 -2.80 13.32 16.99
N LEU A 300 -4.00 13.72 16.54
CA LEU A 300 -5.08 12.77 16.22
C LEU A 300 -5.20 12.63 14.71
N VAL A 301 -5.10 11.41 14.19
CA VAL A 301 -5.38 11.12 12.78
C VAL A 301 -6.40 10.00 12.71
N VAL A 302 -7.52 10.26 12.04
CA VAL A 302 -8.64 9.32 11.99
C VAL A 302 -9.14 9.12 10.57
N ASN A 303 -9.51 7.87 10.27
CA ASN A 303 -10.24 7.48 9.07
C ASN A 303 -11.61 6.91 9.47
N PRO A 304 -12.61 7.78 9.79
CA PRO A 304 -13.93 7.34 10.23
C PRO A 304 -14.66 6.56 9.13
N PRO A 305 -15.71 5.79 9.48
CA PRO A 305 -16.59 5.22 8.46
C PRO A 305 -17.22 6.33 7.62
N TYR A 306 -17.48 6.06 6.33
CA TYR A 306 -18.11 7.04 5.43
C TYR A 306 -19.30 6.52 4.60
N GLY A 307 -19.88 5.36 4.92
CA GLY A 307 -21.19 4.94 4.37
C GLY A 307 -21.15 4.18 3.04
N GLU A 308 -20.11 4.34 2.21
CA GLU A 308 -19.96 3.57 0.97
C GLU A 308 -19.32 2.19 1.14
N ARG A 309 -18.44 2.04 2.14
CA ARG A 309 -17.74 0.77 2.44
C ARG A 309 -18.26 0.08 3.70
N ILE A 310 -18.78 0.87 4.64
CA ILE A 310 -19.39 0.42 5.89
C ILE A 310 -20.60 1.34 6.11
N SER A 311 -21.80 0.79 6.06
CA SER A 311 -23.04 1.55 6.31
C SER A 311 -23.22 1.70 7.81
N THR A 312 -23.02 2.91 8.33
CA THR A 312 -23.43 3.26 9.69
C THR A 312 -24.82 3.88 9.59
N PRO A 313 -25.85 3.35 10.30
CA PRO A 313 -27.20 3.92 10.29
C PRO A 313 -27.26 5.40 10.70
N ASN A 314 -26.19 5.89 11.34
CA ASN A 314 -26.06 7.21 11.93
C ASN A 314 -24.74 7.90 11.51
N LEU A 315 -24.41 7.85 10.22
CA LEU A 315 -23.16 8.40 9.69
C LEU A 315 -22.95 9.88 10.07
N LEU A 316 -23.90 10.76 9.76
CA LEU A 316 -23.78 12.19 10.06
C LEU A 316 -23.69 12.47 11.58
N ASN A 317 -24.42 11.69 12.40
CA ASN A 317 -24.32 11.79 13.85
C ASN A 317 -22.93 11.39 14.37
N THR A 318 -22.26 10.45 13.69
CA THR A 318 -20.87 10.08 14.02
C THR A 318 -19.93 11.25 13.76
N TYR A 319 -20.06 11.94 12.63
CA TYR A 319 -19.23 13.12 12.34
C TYR A 319 -19.54 14.32 13.23
N LYS A 320 -20.81 14.51 13.61
CA LYS A 320 -21.21 15.49 14.61
C LYS A 320 -20.55 15.22 15.96
N MET A 321 -20.58 13.97 16.41
CA MET A 321 -19.91 13.52 17.62
C MET A 321 -18.39 13.75 17.54
N ILE A 322 -17.76 13.46 16.40
CA ILE A 322 -16.33 13.77 16.18
C ILE A 322 -16.06 15.26 16.43
N GLY A 323 -16.85 16.13 15.83
CA GLY A 323 -16.72 17.58 16.02
C GLY A 323 -16.86 18.02 17.48
N GLU A 324 -17.88 17.51 18.18
CA GLU A 324 -18.12 17.79 19.59
C GLU A 324 -16.96 17.30 20.47
N ARG A 325 -16.40 16.12 20.20
CA ARG A 325 -15.26 15.58 20.96
C ARG A 325 -13.96 16.31 20.69
N LEU A 326 -13.66 16.64 19.44
CA LEU A 326 -12.51 17.46 19.12
C LEU A 326 -12.59 18.81 19.86
N LYS A 327 -13.75 19.49 19.80
CA LYS A 327 -13.93 20.81 20.43
C LYS A 327 -13.76 20.78 21.95
N HIS A 328 -14.28 19.77 22.63
CA HIS A 328 -14.39 19.76 24.09
C HIS A 328 -13.33 18.91 24.80
N ALA A 329 -12.73 17.93 24.11
CA ALA A 329 -11.80 16.97 24.70
C ALA A 329 -10.48 16.89 23.92
N PHE A 330 -10.21 17.79 22.97
CA PHE A 330 -8.94 17.79 22.23
C PHE A 330 -8.38 19.21 22.03
N MET A 331 -8.68 20.11 22.95
CA MET A 331 -8.20 21.50 22.93
C MET A 331 -6.67 21.56 23.02
N GLY A 332 -6.07 22.49 22.29
CA GLY A 332 -4.62 22.70 22.23
C GLY A 332 -3.87 21.74 21.30
N ASN A 333 -4.59 20.79 20.69
CA ASN A 333 -4.02 19.75 19.83
C ASN A 333 -4.46 19.89 18.37
N GLU A 334 -3.89 19.04 17.53
CA GLU A 334 -4.13 19.01 16.09
C GLU A 334 -4.79 17.70 15.67
N ALA A 335 -5.90 17.80 14.94
CA ALA A 335 -6.64 16.64 14.45
C ALA A 335 -6.71 16.63 12.92
N TRP A 336 -6.61 15.45 12.33
CA TRP A 336 -6.78 15.23 10.91
C TRP A 336 -7.83 14.16 10.64
N VAL A 337 -8.78 14.48 9.77
CA VAL A 337 -9.92 13.62 9.45
C VAL A 337 -9.96 13.34 7.96
N LEU A 338 -9.98 12.06 7.59
CA LEU A 338 -10.23 11.60 6.23
C LEU A 338 -11.72 11.37 6.00
N SER A 339 -12.29 11.92 4.94
CA SER A 339 -13.64 11.58 4.48
C SER A 339 -13.81 11.94 3.00
N TYR A 340 -14.86 11.46 2.35
CA TYR A 340 -15.15 11.80 0.95
C TYR A 340 -16.39 12.68 0.77
N ARG A 341 -17.26 12.75 1.78
CA ARG A 341 -18.55 13.44 1.70
C ARG A 341 -18.48 14.82 2.32
N GLU A 342 -18.88 15.85 1.57
CA GLU A 342 -18.94 17.21 2.13
C GLU A 342 -19.91 17.27 3.31
N GLU A 343 -21.04 16.54 3.27
CA GLU A 343 -22.03 16.58 4.35
C GLU A 343 -21.47 16.01 5.67
N CYS A 344 -20.53 15.06 5.58
CA CYS A 344 -19.82 14.53 6.74
C CYS A 344 -18.90 15.60 7.34
N PHE A 345 -18.20 16.39 6.53
CA PHE A 345 -17.39 17.48 7.03
C PHE A 345 -18.21 18.65 7.58
N GLU A 346 -19.35 18.96 6.96
CA GLU A 346 -20.30 19.96 7.47
C GLU A 346 -20.82 19.55 8.85
N ALA A 347 -21.10 18.27 9.05
CA ALA A 347 -21.55 17.73 10.34
C ALA A 347 -20.51 17.87 11.46
N ILE A 348 -19.20 17.88 11.16
CA ILE A 348 -18.14 18.15 12.17
C ILE A 348 -18.33 19.53 12.79
N GLY A 349 -18.87 20.51 12.05
CA GLY A 349 -19.14 21.85 12.58
C GLY A 349 -17.90 22.66 12.97
N LEU A 350 -16.70 22.21 12.58
CA LEU A 350 -15.44 22.91 12.77
C LEU A 350 -14.88 23.37 11.41
N LYS A 351 -14.24 24.54 11.40
CA LYS A 351 -13.62 25.06 10.18
C LYS A 351 -12.24 24.43 9.98
N PRO A 352 -11.97 23.73 8.87
CA PRO A 352 -10.66 23.13 8.62
C PRO A 352 -9.61 24.22 8.36
N SER A 353 -8.39 24.05 8.87
CA SER A 353 -7.27 24.90 8.52
C SER A 353 -6.68 24.52 7.16
N ILE A 354 -6.63 23.22 6.83
CA ILE A 354 -6.07 22.70 5.57
C ILE A 354 -7.01 21.64 4.98
N LYS A 355 -7.09 21.60 3.65
CA LYS A 355 -7.80 20.56 2.88
C LYS A 355 -6.86 19.99 1.82
N ILE A 356 -6.59 18.69 1.89
CA ILE A 356 -5.73 17.98 0.95
C ILE A 356 -6.54 16.90 0.22
N PRO A 357 -6.70 16.97 -1.12
CA PRO A 357 -7.33 15.90 -1.87
C PRO A 357 -6.40 14.68 -1.90
N VAL A 358 -6.95 13.51 -1.57
CA VAL A 358 -6.26 12.22 -1.57
C VAL A 358 -7.16 11.14 -2.15
N TYR A 359 -6.60 10.03 -2.61
CA TYR A 359 -7.40 8.90 -3.13
C TYR A 359 -7.27 7.67 -2.24
N ASN A 360 -8.40 7.20 -1.69
CA ASN A 360 -8.47 5.92 -1.01
C ASN A 360 -9.05 4.86 -1.98
N GLY A 361 -8.16 4.14 -2.68
CA GLY A 361 -8.57 3.28 -3.78
C GLY A 361 -9.10 4.11 -4.95
N SER A 362 -10.32 3.82 -5.42
CA SER A 362 -10.99 4.61 -6.45
C SER A 362 -11.76 5.83 -5.92
N LEU A 363 -11.86 5.99 -4.59
CA LEU A 363 -12.62 7.07 -3.97
C LEU A 363 -11.74 8.31 -3.84
N GLU A 364 -12.21 9.42 -4.40
CA GLU A 364 -11.64 10.74 -4.14
C GLU A 364 -12.10 11.21 -2.76
N CYS A 365 -11.15 11.43 -1.87
CA CYS A 365 -11.38 11.85 -0.50
C CYS A 365 -10.68 13.18 -0.24
N GLU A 366 -11.04 13.83 0.86
CA GLU A 366 -10.29 14.93 1.42
C GLU A 366 -9.73 14.54 2.79
N PHE A 367 -8.48 14.92 3.02
CA PHE A 367 -7.83 14.85 4.31
C PHE A 367 -7.75 16.27 4.87
N ARG A 368 -8.51 16.54 5.94
CA ARG A 368 -8.69 17.88 6.49
C ARG A 368 -8.02 18.02 7.85
N LYS A 369 -7.23 19.08 8.01
CA LYS A 369 -6.61 19.50 9.28
C LYS A 369 -7.55 20.40 10.07
N TYR A 370 -7.62 20.18 11.38
CA TYR A 370 -8.32 21.00 12.35
C TYR A 370 -7.37 21.36 13.47
N ALA A 371 -7.03 22.64 13.58
CA ALA A 371 -6.36 23.17 14.76
C ALA A 371 -7.43 23.45 15.82
N ILE A 372 -7.31 22.82 16.99
CA ILE A 372 -8.31 22.93 18.06
C ILE A 372 -7.79 23.89 19.13
N PHE A 373 -8.49 25.01 19.32
CA PHE A 373 -8.13 26.05 20.28
C PHE A 373 -9.39 26.65 20.90
N ASP A 374 -9.22 27.33 22.03
CA ASP A 374 -10.32 28.05 22.70
C ASP A 374 -10.56 29.42 22.05
N GLY A 375 -11.79 29.92 22.13
CA GLY A 375 -12.18 31.21 21.56
C GLY A 375 -12.28 31.24 20.03
N THR A 376 -12.17 32.44 19.43
CA THR A 376 -12.26 32.61 17.98
C THR A 376 -10.90 32.46 17.31
N MET A 377 -10.89 32.07 16.03
CA MET A 377 -9.68 31.99 15.20
C MET A 377 -8.92 33.33 15.14
N LYS A 378 -9.62 34.46 15.33
CA LYS A 378 -9.01 35.79 15.35
C LYS A 378 -8.22 36.00 16.63
N ASP A 379 -8.81 35.65 17.77
CA ASP A 379 -8.23 35.84 19.10
C ASP A 379 -7.02 34.91 19.27
N PHE A 380 -7.16 33.64 18.89
CA PHE A 380 -6.06 32.68 18.91
C PHE A 380 -4.84 33.15 18.09
N ARG A 381 -5.05 33.78 16.93
CA ARG A 381 -3.96 34.36 16.13
C ARG A 381 -3.34 35.59 16.78
N GLN A 382 -4.12 36.42 17.48
CA GLN A 382 -3.61 37.58 18.21
C GLN A 382 -2.74 37.16 19.40
N GLU A 383 -3.06 36.03 20.03
CA GLU A 383 -2.28 35.42 21.11
C GLU A 383 -1.04 34.64 20.63
N GLY A 384 -0.74 34.68 19.32
CA GLY A 384 0.43 34.01 18.73
C GLY A 384 0.20 32.54 18.35
N GLY A 385 -1.03 32.05 18.39
CA GLY A 385 -1.41 30.70 18.01
C GLY A 385 -1.15 30.36 16.54
N ILE A 386 -0.46 29.24 16.30
CA ILE A 386 -0.09 28.78 14.95
C ILE A 386 -1.20 27.87 14.42
N VAL A 387 -1.96 28.39 13.46
CA VAL A 387 -3.03 27.64 12.76
C VAL A 387 -2.48 26.90 11.53
N LYS A 388 -1.45 27.48 10.93
CA LYS A 388 -0.76 27.01 9.73
C LYS A 388 0.72 27.29 9.88
N THR A 389 1.56 26.31 9.63
CA THR A 389 3.01 26.48 9.57
C THR A 389 3.40 27.31 8.33
N GLU A 390 4.61 27.88 8.33
CA GLU A 390 5.12 28.62 7.16
C GLU A 390 5.24 27.71 5.92
N ASP A 391 5.64 26.46 6.11
CA ASP A 391 5.69 25.45 5.05
C ASP A 391 4.29 25.18 4.47
N GLU A 392 3.27 25.06 5.31
CA GLU A 392 1.87 24.88 4.87
C GLU A 392 1.37 26.10 4.09
N LYS A 393 1.72 27.32 4.54
CA LYS A 393 1.40 28.56 3.82
C LYS A 393 2.08 28.60 2.46
N ARG A 394 3.36 28.23 2.39
CA ARG A 394 4.13 28.17 1.14
C ARG A 394 3.54 27.16 0.16
N GLN A 395 3.24 25.95 0.61
CA GLN A 395 2.61 24.92 -0.23
C GLN A 395 1.23 25.35 -0.75
N MET A 396 0.42 26.02 0.08
CA MET A 396 -0.86 26.58 -0.37
C MET A 396 -0.67 27.72 -1.36
N ALA A 397 0.30 28.61 -1.14
CA ALA A 397 0.59 29.71 -2.07
C ALA A 397 1.08 29.19 -3.43
N GLU A 398 1.95 28.18 -3.44
CA GLU A 398 2.39 27.49 -4.65
C GLU A 398 1.19 26.82 -5.33
N LYS A 399 0.35 26.08 -4.61
CA LYS A 399 -0.86 25.45 -5.18
C LYS A 399 -1.85 26.47 -5.74
N HIS A 400 -2.03 27.63 -5.09
CA HIS A 400 -2.85 28.73 -5.62
C HIS A 400 -2.24 29.36 -6.87
N ARG A 401 -0.91 29.53 -6.92
CA ARG A 401 -0.20 30.02 -8.10
C ARG A 401 -0.33 29.04 -9.27
N PHE A 402 -0.17 27.73 -9.02
CA PHE A 402 -0.38 26.68 -10.01
C PHE A 402 -1.85 26.58 -10.43
N LYS A 403 -2.82 26.71 -9.51
CA LYS A 403 -4.26 26.71 -9.84
C LYS A 403 -4.64 27.94 -10.68
N LYS A 404 -4.12 29.12 -10.38
CA LYS A 404 -4.35 30.35 -11.17
C LYS A 404 -3.76 30.24 -12.58
N ASN A 405 -2.56 29.67 -12.71
CA ASN A 405 -1.94 29.41 -14.02
C ASN A 405 -2.68 28.30 -14.79
N ARG A 406 -3.25 27.31 -14.08
CA ARG A 406 -4.08 26.25 -14.65
C ARG A 406 -5.45 26.76 -15.09
N GLU A 407 -6.12 27.61 -14.31
CA GLU A 407 -7.39 28.26 -14.70
C GLU A 407 -7.23 29.17 -15.92
N PHE A 408 -6.06 29.79 -16.09
CA PHE A 408 -5.72 30.57 -17.28
C PHE A 408 -5.56 29.69 -18.54
N LYS A 409 -4.95 28.49 -18.41
CA LYS A 409 -4.90 27.48 -19.48
C LYS A 409 -6.26 26.81 -19.73
N LYS A 410 -7.00 26.51 -18.67
CA LYS A 410 -8.32 25.86 -18.72
C LYS A 410 -9.34 26.70 -19.50
N ARG A 411 -9.28 28.03 -19.44
CA ARG A 411 -10.11 28.92 -20.28
C ARG A 411 -9.79 28.85 -21.78
N LEU A 412 -8.57 28.46 -22.15
CA LEU A 412 -8.17 28.26 -23.55
C LEU A 412 -8.57 26.85 -24.04
N ASP A 413 -8.50 25.85 -23.15
CA ASP A 413 -8.82 24.45 -23.45
C ASP A 413 -10.36 24.16 -23.38
N GLU A 414 -11.13 24.95 -22.60
CA GLU A 414 -12.59 24.81 -22.44
C GLU A 414 -13.39 25.11 -23.73
N GLU A 415 -12.81 25.80 -24.72
CA GLU A 415 -13.42 25.93 -26.06
C GLU A 415 -13.30 24.65 -26.90
N GLU A 416 -12.37 23.73 -26.58
CA GLU A 416 -12.13 22.47 -27.31
C GLU A 416 -12.72 21.22 -26.60
N GLU A 417 -12.88 21.20 -25.27
CA GLU A 417 -13.25 20.00 -24.48
C GLU A 417 -14.75 19.61 -24.44
N ASN A 418 -15.67 20.32 -25.11
CA ASN A 418 -17.11 19.98 -25.09
C ASN A 418 -17.47 18.65 -25.79
N ALA A 419 -16.50 17.83 -26.21
CA ALA A 419 -16.70 16.63 -27.03
C ALA A 419 -16.42 15.26 -26.37
N GLU A 420 -15.88 15.16 -25.14
CA GLU A 420 -15.38 13.87 -24.58
C GLU A 420 -16.11 13.35 -23.32
N SER A 421 -17.44 13.49 -23.25
CA SER A 421 -18.22 12.95 -22.13
C SER A 421 -18.68 11.49 -22.36
N ASP A 422 -17.82 10.47 -22.24
CA ASP A 422 -18.34 9.09 -22.05
C ASP A 422 -17.36 8.04 -21.49
N ILE A 423 -17.02 8.14 -20.19
CA ILE A 423 -16.40 7.03 -19.45
C ILE A 423 -17.21 6.74 -18.19
N ARG A 424 -18.33 6.04 -18.36
CA ARG A 424 -19.06 5.36 -17.29
C ARG A 424 -19.28 3.89 -17.65
N SER A 425 -18.56 2.98 -17.00
CA SER A 425 -19.13 1.76 -16.37
C SER A 425 -18.07 0.68 -16.16
N PHE A 426 -17.76 0.39 -14.89
CA PHE A 426 -17.33 -0.95 -14.49
C PHE A 426 -18.06 -1.31 -13.18
N LYS A 427 -19.08 -2.16 -13.29
CA LYS A 427 -19.65 -2.94 -12.18
C LYS A 427 -19.03 -4.34 -12.25
N PHE A 428 -18.39 -4.79 -11.18
CA PHE A 428 -18.06 -6.20 -11.00
C PHE A 428 -19.34 -6.98 -10.69
N HIS A 429 -19.59 -8.08 -11.41
CA HIS A 429 -20.59 -9.08 -11.01
C HIS A 429 -19.88 -10.28 -10.39
N SER A 430 -20.20 -10.56 -9.14
CA SER A 430 -19.86 -11.78 -8.43
C SER A 430 -20.62 -12.96 -9.00
N ILE A 431 -19.90 -14.03 -9.35
CA ILE A 431 -20.47 -15.29 -9.83
C ILE A 431 -21.13 -16.03 -8.67
N GLU A 432 -22.47 -16.02 -8.61
CA GLU A 432 -23.25 -17.00 -7.84
C GLU A 432 -23.50 -18.24 -8.69
N ARG A 433 -23.09 -19.41 -8.20
CA ARG A 433 -23.53 -20.71 -8.73
C ARG A 433 -25.01 -20.91 -8.41
N ARG A 434 -25.87 -20.88 -9.44
CA ARG A 434 -27.25 -21.40 -9.33
C ARG A 434 -27.43 -22.65 -10.19
N LYS A 435 -27.85 -23.72 -9.52
CA LYS A 435 -28.37 -24.98 -10.07
C LYS A 435 -29.55 -24.67 -10.98
N GLN A 436 -29.51 -25.14 -12.23
CA GLN A 436 -30.68 -25.19 -13.10
C GLN A 436 -31.46 -26.48 -12.82
N ASN A 437 -32.62 -26.34 -12.19
CA ASN A 437 -33.76 -27.22 -12.41
C ASN A 437 -34.45 -26.71 -13.67
N ASP A 438 -34.56 -27.56 -14.69
CA ASP A 438 -35.38 -27.28 -15.86
C ASP A 438 -36.61 -28.17 -15.79
N ASP A 439 -37.78 -27.55 -15.85
CA ASP A 439 -39.07 -28.16 -15.62
C ASP A 439 -39.97 -27.76 -16.79
N ARG A 440 -40.58 -28.78 -17.43
CA ARG A 440 -41.70 -28.76 -18.42
C ARG A 440 -41.25 -28.76 -19.90
N ARG A 441 -41.77 -29.62 -20.80
CA ARG A 441 -43.11 -30.26 -20.85
C ARG A 441 -43.19 -31.30 -21.99
N GLY A 442 -43.99 -32.36 -21.78
CA GLY A 442 -44.60 -33.22 -22.82
C GLY A 442 -43.83 -34.52 -23.07
N GLY A 443 -44.39 -35.72 -23.04
CA GLY A 443 -45.77 -36.21 -22.95
C GLY A 443 -45.75 -37.64 -23.53
N ASN A 444 -46.57 -38.55 -22.96
CA ASN A 444 -46.82 -39.93 -23.39
C ASN A 444 -45.69 -40.97 -23.22
N GLU A 445 -45.81 -41.84 -22.22
CA GLU A 445 -46.39 -43.19 -22.37
C GLU A 445 -46.31 -43.95 -21.04
N ARG A 446 -47.45 -44.48 -20.58
CA ARG A 446 -47.51 -45.49 -19.52
C ARG A 446 -47.82 -46.83 -20.17
N LYS A 447 -46.98 -47.85 -19.91
CA LYS A 447 -47.45 -49.24 -19.73
C LYS A 447 -46.37 -50.13 -19.09
N SER A 448 -46.74 -50.64 -17.92
CA SER A 448 -46.72 -52.07 -17.57
C SER A 448 -45.41 -52.78 -17.18
N ARG A 449 -45.37 -53.09 -15.87
CA ARG A 449 -45.21 -54.43 -15.25
C ARG A 449 -43.82 -55.02 -14.93
N ASP A 450 -43.91 -55.78 -13.83
CA ASP A 450 -43.08 -56.87 -13.26
C ASP A 450 -41.82 -56.46 -12.48
N ARG A 451 -41.78 -56.54 -11.14
CA ARG A 451 -41.88 -57.65 -10.14
C ARG A 451 -40.58 -58.45 -9.95
N PHE A 452 -40.35 -58.80 -8.68
CA PHE A 452 -39.40 -59.74 -8.08
C PHE A 452 -37.98 -59.19 -7.80
N ASP A 453 -37.33 -59.45 -6.67
CA ASP A 453 -37.74 -60.04 -5.39
C ASP A 453 -36.71 -59.58 -4.33
N ARG A 454 -37.15 -59.42 -3.09
CA ARG A 454 -36.27 -59.37 -1.91
C ARG A 454 -36.15 -60.80 -1.41
N ASP A 455 -34.95 -61.23 -1.05
CA ASP A 455 -34.80 -62.09 0.12
C ASP A 455 -33.44 -61.93 0.79
N ASP A 456 -33.55 -61.83 2.12
CA ASP A 456 -32.52 -61.67 3.13
C ASP A 456 -31.56 -62.87 3.22
N LYS A 457 -30.34 -62.62 3.71
CA LYS A 457 -29.83 -63.33 4.90
C LYS A 457 -28.56 -62.72 5.47
N ASP A 458 -28.68 -62.41 6.77
CA ASP A 458 -27.65 -62.06 7.72
C ASP A 458 -26.50 -63.07 7.84
N PHE A 459 -25.27 -62.58 8.08
CA PHE A 459 -24.39 -63.24 9.05
C PHE A 459 -23.48 -62.24 9.79
N LYS A 460 -23.44 -62.42 11.11
CA LYS A 460 -22.74 -61.63 12.12
C LYS A 460 -21.22 -61.91 12.15
N GLY A 461 -20.43 -60.85 12.28
CA GLY A 461 -19.69 -60.59 13.53
C GLY A 461 -18.18 -60.94 13.63
N LYS A 462 -17.47 -59.99 14.28
CA LYS A 462 -16.11 -60.02 14.89
C LYS A 462 -14.95 -59.89 13.87
N GLY A 463 -14.07 -58.89 13.90
CA GLY A 463 -13.54 -58.04 14.97
C GLY A 463 -12.20 -58.60 15.45
N PHE A 464 -11.06 -57.96 15.13
CA PHE A 464 -9.85 -57.99 15.97
C PHE A 464 -8.80 -56.94 15.55
N LYS A 465 -8.14 -56.41 16.59
CA LYS A 465 -7.06 -55.41 16.64
C LYS A 465 -5.72 -55.93 16.09
N GLY A 466 -4.98 -55.02 15.45
CA GLY A 466 -3.63 -54.57 15.85
C GLY A 466 -2.44 -55.53 15.79
N LYS A 467 -1.41 -55.11 15.04
CA LYS A 467 0.01 -55.20 15.41
C LYS A 467 0.84 -54.26 14.52
N GLY A 468 1.80 -53.57 15.13
CA GLY A 468 2.66 -52.57 14.49
C GLY A 468 4.10 -53.02 14.24
N PHE A 469 4.94 -51.99 14.07
CA PHE A 469 6.41 -51.90 13.94
C PHE A 469 7.02 -52.00 12.54
N GLY A 470 7.85 -50.99 12.22
CA GLY A 470 8.74 -50.97 11.06
C GLY A 470 9.22 -49.58 10.65
N ASP A 471 10.11 -48.99 11.45
CA ASP A 471 10.84 -47.73 11.28
C ASP A 471 11.72 -47.67 10.00
N LYS A 472 11.82 -46.49 9.37
CA LYS A 472 13.06 -45.93 8.76
C LYS A 472 12.86 -44.52 8.17
N GLY A 473 13.32 -43.52 8.92
CA GLY A 473 14.33 -42.53 8.50
C GLY A 473 13.99 -41.50 7.42
N GLY A 474 13.73 -40.26 7.84
CA GLY A 474 13.70 -39.07 6.99
C GLY A 474 15.03 -38.29 6.94
N LYS A 475 15.06 -37.26 6.08
CA LYS A 475 15.89 -36.04 6.25
C LYS A 475 15.14 -34.86 5.63
N SER A 476 14.66 -33.97 6.50
CA SER A 476 14.19 -32.61 6.18
C SER A 476 15.13 -31.64 6.91
N PHE A 477 15.71 -30.70 6.18
CA PHE A 477 16.59 -29.66 6.72
C PHE A 477 15.75 -28.46 7.17
N GLY A 478 15.75 -28.20 8.48
CA GLY A 478 15.29 -26.94 9.07
C GLY A 478 16.47 -26.00 9.34
N LYS A 479 16.32 -24.73 8.95
CA LYS A 479 16.97 -23.56 9.56
C LYS A 479 15.83 -22.80 10.25
N GLY A 480 15.81 -22.46 11.53
CA GLY A 480 16.90 -22.15 12.46
C GLY A 480 16.74 -20.69 12.89
N SER A 481 15.76 -20.40 13.75
CA SER A 481 15.57 -19.08 14.35
C SER A 481 16.60 -18.85 15.46
N ARG A 482 17.28 -17.71 15.44
CA ARG A 482 18.02 -17.18 16.58
C ARG A 482 17.67 -15.71 16.75
N TYR A 483 16.85 -15.44 17.76
CA TYR A 483 16.78 -14.14 18.41
C TYR A 483 18.00 -14.04 19.34
N GLY A 484 18.93 -13.15 19.01
CA GLY A 484 20.08 -12.80 19.86
C GLY A 484 19.69 -11.72 20.86
N LYS A 485 19.71 -12.09 22.15
CA LYS A 485 19.70 -11.16 23.29
C LYS A 485 21.05 -10.45 23.33
N SER A 486 21.09 -9.12 23.19
CA SER A 486 22.27 -8.32 23.49
C SER A 486 22.29 -7.99 24.99
N GLU A 487 23.20 -8.62 25.72
CA GLU A 487 23.54 -8.23 27.09
C GLU A 487 24.48 -7.01 27.04
N ARG A 488 24.01 -5.90 27.62
CA ARG A 488 24.81 -4.70 27.88
C ARG A 488 25.89 -5.01 28.91
N LYS A 489 27.15 -5.05 28.50
CA LYS A 489 28.31 -4.99 29.42
C LYS A 489 28.43 -3.57 29.99
N ARG A 490 28.19 -3.43 31.29
CA ARG A 490 28.59 -2.27 32.10
C ARG A 490 30.11 -2.28 32.26
N SER A 491 30.77 -1.21 31.86
CA SER A 491 32.16 -0.93 32.24
C SER A 491 32.19 -0.34 33.66
N ASN A 492 32.72 -1.08 34.62
CA ASN A 492 33.25 -0.51 35.85
C ASN A 492 34.45 0.37 35.49
N ARG A 493 34.43 1.63 35.91
CA ARG A 493 35.64 2.44 36.08
C ARG A 493 35.96 2.43 37.56
N ASP A 494 37.07 1.79 37.89
CA ASP A 494 37.73 1.91 39.17
C ASP A 494 38.30 3.33 39.30
N PHE A 495 38.04 3.94 40.45
CA PHE A 495 38.72 5.15 40.92
C PHE A 495 39.97 4.67 41.67
N ASP A 496 41.15 4.95 41.13
CA ASP A 496 42.37 5.00 41.90
C ASP A 496 42.81 6.47 42.04
N ASN A 497 42.96 6.87 43.31
CA ASN A 497 43.73 8.03 43.73
C ASN A 497 45.21 7.79 43.42
N GLU A 498 45.92 8.82 42.99
CA GLU A 498 47.21 9.23 43.57
C GLU A 498 47.68 10.55 42.92
N ASP A 499 48.05 11.48 43.82
CA ASP A 499 48.81 12.74 43.71
C ASP A 499 48.28 13.96 42.93
#